data_AF-A0A971THG8-F1
#
_entry.id   AF-A0A971THG8-F1
#
_cell.length_a   1.000
_cell.length_b   1.000
_cell.length_c   1.000
_cell.angle_alpha   90.00
_cell.angle_beta   90.00
_cell.angle_gamma   90.00
#
_symmetry.space_group_name_H-M   'P 1'
#
loop_
_entity.id
_entity.type
_entity.pdbx_description
1 polymer ?
#
loop_
_entity_poly.entity_id
_entity_poly.type
_entity_poly.pdbx_seq_one_letter_code
_entity_poly.pdbx_strand_id
1 'polypeptide(L)'
;MPTTDELKDKFWPFVRNPAQYIGREVNMIRKDWDAADLRIALAFPDAYTVGSSSLAVHIVYDVLNAIPGVLCERAFCPWPDAADRLRHANLPLYALESYRPLRDFDLIAFSVQYEMLYTNVIEMLDLAGVPLAAAERSDNDPLVLIGGSQAHNPEPLAHLIDLAILGEAEAALPPFVDLLRQIRQHTRRRDHQLAELAKGLHFVYVPSLYDVRYRHDGEIDAIAPKQPDLPMPVVKTFVRDLDTVAAPTKPIVPYVQTVHERINIEIMRGCPHACRFCHEGCTRRPLRFRSRQRIVELAEQTFANTGLTEISLFSLSSADHPELRQLFDDLNAAMGPRHVSVALPSLRAEKQLELIPAGTSRVRKAPLTIAVESADPLVRQIINKPIDDQAIFDAATRAYQCGWQHVKLYFMIGLPGEDPNQLPRIVELADHIAQLRRQVARRTADVNVSISIFTPKSHTPLQWIGQRDLDYVDRAQTIIRNAARGKRHIKISFHNRHRSRVEAVLARGDRRVGPALQHAWKLGARFDAWEETFHPDHYYRAIEHAGLDPAFYAHRNIHPDRALPWDHLQPAPQKSVQLHQLHRALDLIPDGRNLFS
;
A
#
# COMPACT_ATOMS: atom_id res chain seq x y z
N MET A 1 -17.74 20.89 -17.53
CA MET A 1 -18.15 20.98 -16.11
C MET A 1 -19.52 20.37 -15.96
N PRO A 2 -19.67 19.19 -15.33
CA PRO A 2 -20.96 18.77 -14.81
C PRO A 2 -21.52 19.87 -13.92
N THR A 3 -22.73 20.35 -14.20
CA THR A 3 -23.41 21.20 -13.21
C THR A 3 -23.91 20.35 -12.05
N THR A 4 -24.09 20.94 -10.87
CA THR A 4 -24.71 20.23 -9.75
C THR A 4 -26.10 19.69 -10.12
N ASP A 5 -26.86 20.40 -10.95
CA ASP A 5 -28.17 19.94 -11.39
C ASP A 5 -28.07 18.76 -12.36
N GLU A 6 -27.10 18.75 -13.27
CA GLU A 6 -26.84 17.56 -14.10
C GLU A 6 -26.45 16.34 -13.26
N LEU A 7 -25.65 16.49 -12.21
CA LEU A 7 -25.29 15.38 -11.33
C LEU A 7 -26.53 14.86 -10.56
N LYS A 8 -27.40 15.75 -10.09
CA LYS A 8 -28.67 15.39 -9.44
C LYS A 8 -29.62 14.66 -10.38
N ASP A 9 -29.72 15.11 -11.62
CA ASP A 9 -30.72 14.61 -12.56
C ASP A 9 -30.22 13.38 -13.33
N LYS A 10 -28.91 13.30 -13.57
CA LYS A 10 -28.32 12.29 -14.45
C LYS A 10 -27.38 11.33 -13.72
N PHE A 11 -26.95 11.54 -12.49
CA PHE A 11 -25.95 10.65 -11.86
C PHE A 11 -26.40 10.09 -10.52
N TRP A 12 -26.54 10.92 -9.49
CA TRP A 12 -26.72 10.48 -8.11
C TRP A 12 -27.92 9.53 -7.86
N PRO A 13 -29.11 9.73 -8.47
CA PRO A 13 -30.24 8.83 -8.26
C PRO A 13 -30.06 7.42 -8.85
N PHE A 14 -29.07 7.23 -9.71
CA PHE A 14 -28.89 6.01 -10.51
C PHE A 14 -27.69 5.15 -10.07
N VAL A 15 -27.05 5.50 -8.96
CA VAL A 15 -25.85 4.80 -8.45
C VAL A 15 -26.03 4.38 -7.01
N ARG A 16 -25.31 3.32 -6.60
CA ARG A 16 -25.28 2.87 -5.22
C ARG A 16 -24.46 3.82 -4.35
N ASN A 17 -24.91 4.01 -3.10
CA ASN A 17 -24.27 4.86 -2.10
C ASN A 17 -23.90 6.26 -2.63
N PRO A 18 -24.86 7.02 -3.20
CA PRO A 18 -24.55 8.26 -3.92
C PRO A 18 -23.84 9.31 -3.07
N ALA A 19 -24.03 9.28 -1.75
CA ALA A 19 -23.37 10.18 -0.80
C ALA A 19 -21.84 10.18 -0.91
N GLN A 20 -21.20 9.12 -1.41
CA GLN A 20 -19.74 9.08 -1.64
C GLN A 20 -19.28 9.92 -2.85
N TYR A 21 -20.21 10.42 -3.67
CA TYR A 21 -19.96 11.24 -4.86
C TYR A 21 -20.47 12.68 -4.75
N ILE A 22 -21.12 13.04 -3.64
CA ILE A 22 -21.74 14.35 -3.46
C ILE A 22 -20.71 15.40 -3.05
N GLY A 23 -19.66 15.03 -2.31
CA GLY A 23 -18.73 15.99 -1.71
C GLY A 23 -19.38 16.83 -0.59
N ARG A 24 -18.88 18.06 -0.39
CA ARG A 24 -19.27 19.01 0.68
C ARG A 24 -19.09 18.50 2.11
N GLU A 25 -18.22 17.50 2.30
CA GLU A 25 -17.91 16.92 3.59
C GLU A 25 -17.36 17.94 4.60
N VAL A 26 -17.45 17.63 5.89
CA VAL A 26 -16.85 18.49 6.93
C VAL A 26 -15.34 18.51 6.74
N ASN A 27 -14.74 19.67 6.96
CA ASN A 27 -13.32 19.97 6.75
C ASN A 27 -12.85 19.94 5.28
N MET A 28 -13.76 19.82 4.31
CA MET A 28 -13.42 20.00 2.90
C MET A 28 -12.83 21.40 2.65
N ILE A 29 -11.63 21.44 2.06
CA ILE A 29 -10.96 22.67 1.67
C ILE A 29 -11.45 23.05 0.27
N ARG A 30 -12.06 24.23 0.15
CA ARG A 30 -12.45 24.80 -1.14
C ARG A 30 -11.68 26.08 -1.36
N LYS A 31 -10.89 26.11 -2.44
CA LYS A 31 -10.15 27.30 -2.89
C LYS A 31 -10.77 27.83 -4.17
N ASP A 32 -10.51 29.10 -4.46
CA ASP A 32 -10.92 29.69 -5.73
C ASP A 32 -10.09 29.08 -6.88
N TRP A 33 -10.79 28.55 -7.88
CA TRP A 33 -10.22 27.92 -9.05
C TRP A 33 -9.41 28.90 -9.90
N ASP A 34 -9.92 30.12 -10.07
CA ASP A 34 -9.32 31.12 -10.96
C ASP A 34 -8.13 31.83 -10.31
N ALA A 35 -8.09 31.85 -8.97
CA ALA A 35 -6.96 32.39 -8.20
C ALA A 35 -5.80 31.39 -8.01
N ALA A 36 -5.98 30.12 -8.38
CA ALA A 36 -4.95 29.10 -8.22
C ALA A 36 -3.95 29.11 -9.39
N ASP A 37 -2.65 29.15 -9.07
CA ASP A 37 -1.53 29.08 -10.01
C ASP A 37 -1.26 27.65 -10.50
N LEU A 38 -1.60 26.67 -9.65
CA LEU A 38 -1.43 25.25 -9.93
C LEU A 38 -2.61 24.47 -9.34
N ARG A 39 -3.25 23.67 -10.18
CA ARG A 39 -4.47 22.91 -9.86
C ARG A 39 -4.16 21.42 -9.93
N ILE A 40 -4.31 20.73 -8.80
CA ILE A 40 -3.94 19.33 -8.65
C ILE A 40 -5.16 18.49 -8.29
N ALA A 41 -5.41 17.43 -9.03
CA ALA A 41 -6.36 16.39 -8.65
C ALA A 41 -5.61 15.27 -7.91
N LEU A 42 -5.82 15.14 -6.61
CA LEU A 42 -5.36 14.02 -5.80
C LEU A 42 -6.29 12.83 -6.01
N ALA A 43 -5.85 11.88 -6.81
CA ALA A 43 -6.60 10.69 -7.18
C ALA A 43 -6.23 9.49 -6.29
N PHE A 44 -7.21 8.81 -5.72
CA PHE A 44 -7.03 7.52 -5.08
C PHE A 44 -7.68 6.43 -5.96
N PRO A 45 -6.90 5.49 -6.53
CA PRO A 45 -7.40 4.50 -7.50
C PRO A 45 -8.14 3.34 -6.83
N ASP A 46 -9.04 3.62 -5.91
CA ASP A 46 -9.95 2.66 -5.26
C ASP A 46 -11.22 3.40 -4.81
N ALA A 47 -12.15 2.67 -4.20
CA ALA A 47 -13.40 3.21 -3.71
C ALA A 47 -13.16 4.33 -2.67
N TYR A 48 -14.06 5.32 -2.67
CA TYR A 48 -14.05 6.43 -1.71
C TYR A 48 -13.92 5.96 -0.26
N THR A 49 -14.64 4.91 0.12
CA THR A 49 -14.66 4.38 1.50
C THR A 49 -13.30 3.87 1.97
N VAL A 50 -12.43 3.43 1.04
CA VAL A 50 -11.05 3.03 1.31
C VAL A 50 -10.14 4.25 1.32
N GLY A 51 -10.21 5.07 0.26
CA GLY A 51 -9.32 6.22 0.09
C GLY A 51 -9.49 7.29 1.17
N SER A 52 -10.73 7.56 1.61
CA SER A 52 -11.03 8.51 2.68
C SER A 52 -10.55 8.05 4.06
N SER A 53 -10.25 6.75 4.25
CA SER A 53 -9.61 6.23 5.45
C SER A 53 -8.07 6.25 5.39
N SER A 54 -7.48 6.65 4.26
CA SER A 54 -6.03 6.65 4.06
C SER A 54 -5.37 7.90 4.67
N LEU A 55 -4.53 7.70 5.68
CA LEU A 55 -3.74 8.80 6.28
C LEU A 55 -2.84 9.48 5.23
N ALA A 56 -2.30 8.73 4.27
CA ALA A 56 -1.47 9.29 3.21
C ALA A 56 -2.24 10.27 2.32
N VAL A 57 -3.51 10.00 2.03
CA VAL A 57 -4.36 10.92 1.24
C VAL A 57 -4.58 12.22 2.02
N HIS A 58 -4.89 12.14 3.32
CA HIS A 58 -5.04 13.33 4.17
C HIS A 58 -3.76 14.15 4.28
N ILE A 59 -2.60 13.50 4.46
CA ILE A 59 -1.29 14.18 4.48
C ILE A 59 -1.05 14.92 3.16
N VAL A 60 -1.21 14.26 2.01
CA VAL A 60 -0.97 14.87 0.69
C VAL A 60 -1.94 16.03 0.43
N TYR A 61 -3.21 15.84 0.77
CA TYR A 61 -4.25 16.86 0.62
C TYR A 61 -3.93 18.12 1.43
N ASP A 62 -3.55 17.96 2.69
CA ASP A 62 -3.20 19.08 3.58
C ASP A 62 -1.89 19.75 3.16
N VAL A 63 -0.85 18.99 2.81
CA VAL A 63 0.44 19.54 2.35
C VAL A 63 0.24 20.41 1.12
N LEU A 64 -0.48 19.93 0.09
CA LEU A 64 -0.70 20.70 -1.12
C LEU A 64 -1.61 21.91 -0.88
N ASN A 65 -2.67 21.75 -0.09
CA ASN A 65 -3.55 22.86 0.25
C ASN A 65 -2.94 23.85 1.26
N ALA A 66 -1.83 23.55 1.91
CA ALA A 66 -1.09 24.52 2.72
C ALA A 66 -0.24 25.48 1.86
N ILE A 67 0.10 25.10 0.63
CA ILE A 67 0.93 25.93 -0.25
C ILE A 67 0.08 27.08 -0.85
N PRO A 68 0.49 28.36 -0.68
CA PRO A 68 -0.21 29.48 -1.30
C PRO A 68 -0.23 29.39 -2.83
N GLY A 69 -1.39 29.65 -3.43
CA GLY A 69 -1.60 29.57 -4.89
C GLY A 69 -1.79 28.14 -5.44
N VAL A 70 -1.75 27.10 -4.60
CA VAL A 70 -2.04 25.72 -5.01
C VAL A 70 -3.45 25.33 -4.61
N LEU A 71 -4.20 24.76 -5.54
CA LEU A 71 -5.50 24.13 -5.30
C LEU A 71 -5.34 22.62 -5.44
N CYS A 72 -5.73 21.86 -4.42
CA CYS A 72 -5.74 20.41 -4.45
C CYS A 72 -7.14 19.89 -4.13
N GLU A 73 -7.70 19.08 -5.03
CA GLU A 73 -9.03 18.49 -4.92
C GLU A 73 -8.97 16.97 -5.05
N ARG A 74 -9.90 16.26 -4.43
CA ARG A 74 -9.89 14.79 -4.31
C ARG A 74 -10.73 14.15 -5.39
N ALA A 75 -10.25 13.03 -5.91
CA ALA A 75 -10.98 12.15 -6.80
C ALA A 75 -10.75 10.68 -6.41
N PHE A 76 -11.77 9.85 -6.60
CA PHE A 76 -11.73 8.43 -6.28
C PHE A 76 -12.21 7.62 -7.47
N CYS A 77 -11.77 6.36 -7.58
CA CYS A 77 -12.28 5.48 -8.62
C CYS A 77 -13.78 5.20 -8.33
N PRO A 78 -14.70 5.55 -9.26
CA PRO A 78 -16.11 5.25 -9.06
C PRO A 78 -16.33 3.73 -9.12
N TRP A 79 -17.26 3.21 -8.31
CA TRP A 79 -17.62 1.80 -8.35
C TRP A 79 -18.17 1.44 -9.75
N PRO A 80 -18.11 0.18 -10.22
CA PRO A 80 -18.48 -0.16 -11.59
C PRO A 80 -19.85 0.38 -12.05
N ASP A 81 -20.89 0.38 -11.20
CA ASP A 81 -22.20 0.94 -11.54
C ASP A 81 -22.15 2.46 -11.77
N ALA A 82 -21.40 3.17 -10.94
CA ALA A 82 -21.17 4.61 -11.08
C ALA A 82 -20.30 4.93 -12.30
N ALA A 83 -19.25 4.15 -12.57
CA ALA A 83 -18.42 4.31 -13.76
C ALA A 83 -19.25 4.14 -15.05
N ASP A 84 -20.06 3.08 -15.11
CA ASP A 84 -20.92 2.80 -16.26
C ASP A 84 -22.01 3.89 -16.41
N ARG A 85 -22.52 4.43 -15.29
CA ARG A 85 -23.47 5.55 -15.32
C ARG A 85 -22.84 6.85 -15.82
N LEU A 86 -21.61 7.19 -15.42
CA LEU A 86 -20.88 8.35 -15.92
C LEU A 86 -20.73 8.27 -17.45
N ARG A 87 -20.30 7.12 -17.96
CA ARG A 87 -20.21 6.87 -19.41
C ARG A 87 -21.55 7.04 -20.11
N HIS A 88 -22.61 6.41 -19.59
CA HIS A 88 -23.95 6.48 -20.18
C HIS A 88 -24.51 7.92 -20.19
N ALA A 89 -24.25 8.70 -19.15
CA ALA A 89 -24.68 10.09 -19.06
C ALA A 89 -23.75 11.08 -19.79
N ASN A 90 -22.66 10.60 -20.41
CA ASN A 90 -21.60 11.40 -21.01
C ASN A 90 -21.02 12.45 -20.03
N LEU A 91 -20.82 12.04 -18.77
CA LEU A 91 -20.24 12.86 -17.72
C LEU A 91 -18.79 12.42 -17.47
N PRO A 92 -17.82 13.35 -17.42
CA PRO A 92 -16.45 13.01 -17.09
C PRO A 92 -16.30 12.65 -15.61
N LEU A 93 -15.25 11.92 -15.26
CA LEU A 93 -14.80 11.85 -13.88
C LEU A 93 -14.42 13.26 -13.39
N TYR A 94 -14.86 13.59 -12.17
CA TYR A 94 -14.72 14.91 -11.58
C TYR A 94 -14.15 14.86 -10.15
N ALA A 95 -13.62 16.00 -9.69
CA ALA A 95 -13.15 16.17 -8.32
C ALA A 95 -14.29 16.57 -7.36
N LEU A 96 -14.24 16.14 -6.10
CA LEU A 96 -15.36 16.27 -5.15
C LEU A 96 -15.63 17.71 -4.68
N GLU A 97 -14.60 18.56 -4.66
CA GLU A 97 -14.66 19.92 -4.10
C GLU A 97 -15.36 20.92 -5.03
N SER A 98 -15.12 20.81 -6.34
CA SER A 98 -15.62 21.74 -7.37
C SER A 98 -16.48 21.10 -8.44
N TYR A 99 -16.50 19.77 -8.52
CA TYR A 99 -17.05 18.99 -9.64
C TYR A 99 -16.35 19.28 -10.98
N ARG A 100 -15.12 19.82 -10.96
CA ARG A 100 -14.31 20.01 -12.16
C ARG A 100 -13.88 18.67 -12.75
N PRO A 101 -14.03 18.47 -14.07
CA PRO A 101 -13.45 17.34 -14.77
C PRO A 101 -11.96 17.21 -14.48
N LEU A 102 -11.47 15.98 -14.28
CA LEU A 102 -10.04 15.74 -13.98
C LEU A 102 -9.09 16.23 -15.09
N ARG A 103 -9.56 16.24 -16.34
CA ARG A 103 -8.79 16.78 -17.48
C ARG A 103 -8.52 18.28 -17.42
N ASP A 104 -9.29 19.03 -16.62
CA ASP A 104 -9.16 20.49 -16.51
C ASP A 104 -8.05 20.89 -15.49
N PHE A 105 -7.48 19.92 -14.77
CA PHE A 105 -6.41 20.13 -13.82
C PHE A 105 -5.05 20.20 -14.52
N ASP A 106 -4.07 20.77 -13.84
CA ASP A 106 -2.69 20.83 -14.32
C ASP A 106 -1.93 19.51 -14.10
N LEU A 107 -2.33 18.77 -13.08
CA LEU A 107 -1.68 17.56 -12.57
C LEU A 107 -2.74 16.63 -11.99
N ILE A 108 -2.71 15.35 -12.37
CA ILE A 108 -3.43 14.28 -11.68
C ILE A 108 -2.39 13.46 -10.92
N ALA A 109 -2.44 13.51 -9.59
CA ALA A 109 -1.52 12.83 -8.69
C ALA A 109 -2.20 11.59 -8.08
N PHE A 110 -1.82 10.40 -8.54
CA PHE A 110 -2.33 9.13 -8.03
C PHE A 110 -1.55 8.65 -6.81
N SER A 111 -2.26 8.28 -5.74
CA SER A 111 -1.68 7.61 -4.57
C SER A 111 -1.83 6.09 -4.70
N VAL A 112 -0.81 5.41 -5.25
CA VAL A 112 -0.87 3.99 -5.62
C VAL A 112 -0.15 3.13 -4.58
N GLN A 113 -0.91 2.32 -3.83
CA GLN A 113 -0.40 1.60 -2.66
C GLN A 113 0.06 0.16 -2.94
N TYR A 114 -0.54 -0.50 -3.95
CA TYR A 114 -0.21 -1.87 -4.35
C TYR A 114 -0.66 -2.13 -5.80
N GLU A 115 -0.20 -3.24 -6.38
CA GLU A 115 -0.29 -3.51 -7.82
C GLU A 115 -1.71 -3.73 -8.35
N MET A 116 -2.62 -4.25 -7.52
CA MET A 116 -4.00 -4.52 -7.96
C MET A 116 -4.85 -3.25 -8.15
N LEU A 117 -4.27 -2.06 -7.91
CA LEU A 117 -4.89 -0.77 -8.18
C LEU A 117 -4.58 -0.25 -9.59
N TYR A 118 -3.70 -0.91 -10.34
CA TYR A 118 -3.21 -0.40 -11.62
C TYR A 118 -4.31 -0.26 -12.68
N THR A 119 -5.26 -1.19 -12.75
CA THR A 119 -6.41 -1.11 -13.66
C THR A 119 -7.35 0.04 -13.29
N ASN A 120 -7.46 0.38 -12.00
CA ASN A 120 -8.24 1.53 -11.54
C ASN A 120 -7.60 2.88 -11.93
N VAL A 121 -6.25 2.96 -12.02
CA VAL A 121 -5.59 4.14 -12.59
C VAL A 121 -6.02 4.34 -14.04
N ILE A 122 -6.06 3.27 -14.84
CA ILE A 122 -6.51 3.30 -16.23
C ILE A 122 -7.99 3.71 -16.32
N GLU A 123 -8.86 3.11 -15.50
CA GLU A 123 -10.29 3.44 -15.44
C GLU A 123 -10.51 4.93 -15.15
N MET A 124 -9.76 5.50 -14.20
CA MET A 124 -9.87 6.92 -13.85
C MET A 124 -9.38 7.84 -14.98
N LEU A 125 -8.29 7.48 -15.66
CA LEU A 125 -7.79 8.25 -16.82
C LEU A 125 -8.78 8.21 -18.00
N ASP A 126 -9.35 7.04 -18.29
CA ASP A 126 -10.38 6.85 -19.32
C ASP A 126 -11.63 7.67 -19.03
N LEU A 127 -12.17 7.59 -17.80
CA LEU A 127 -13.35 8.36 -17.40
C LEU A 127 -13.10 9.88 -17.35
N ALA A 128 -11.86 10.31 -17.05
CA ALA A 128 -11.46 11.71 -17.20
C ALA A 128 -11.31 12.12 -18.68
N GLY A 129 -11.18 11.13 -19.56
CA GLY A 129 -10.78 11.20 -20.97
C GLY A 129 -9.46 11.93 -21.18
N VAL A 130 -8.49 11.59 -20.33
CA VAL A 130 -7.07 11.90 -20.53
C VAL A 130 -6.46 10.76 -21.36
N PRO A 131 -5.65 11.04 -22.40
CA PRO A 131 -5.01 9.98 -23.17
C PRO A 131 -4.25 8.99 -22.28
N LEU A 132 -4.48 7.70 -22.52
CA LEU A 132 -3.94 6.63 -21.67
C LEU A 132 -2.42 6.52 -21.83
N ALA A 133 -1.92 6.53 -23.06
CA ALA A 133 -0.49 6.52 -23.32
C ALA A 133 0.11 7.90 -23.06
N ALA A 134 1.16 7.98 -22.25
CA ALA A 134 1.85 9.24 -21.94
C ALA A 134 2.36 9.94 -23.23
N ALA A 135 2.77 9.15 -24.23
CA ALA A 135 3.22 9.65 -25.53
C ALA A 135 2.12 10.29 -26.40
N GLU A 136 0.84 10.02 -26.11
CA GLU A 136 -0.31 10.57 -26.85
C GLU A 136 -0.83 11.88 -26.23
N ARG A 137 -0.31 12.28 -25.07
CA ARG A 137 -0.74 13.49 -24.39
C ARG A 137 -0.13 14.73 -25.05
N SER A 138 -0.93 15.79 -25.15
CA SER A 138 -0.54 17.13 -25.62
C SER A 138 -0.20 18.07 -24.47
N ASP A 139 0.45 19.21 -24.73
CA ASP A 139 0.80 20.21 -23.69
C ASP A 139 -0.41 20.74 -22.89
N ASN A 140 -1.63 20.53 -23.38
CA ASN A 140 -2.88 20.93 -22.70
C ASN A 140 -3.44 19.85 -21.77
N ASP A 141 -3.01 18.60 -21.88
CA ASP A 141 -3.44 17.52 -20.98
C ASP A 141 -2.72 17.64 -19.62
N PRO A 142 -3.34 17.20 -18.50
CA PRO A 142 -2.67 17.17 -17.21
C PRO A 142 -1.41 16.30 -17.25
N LEU A 143 -0.41 16.64 -16.43
CA LEU A 143 0.64 15.69 -16.09
C LEU A 143 0.04 14.58 -15.22
N VAL A 144 0.42 13.32 -15.47
CA VAL A 144 0.01 12.17 -14.66
C VAL A 144 1.18 11.73 -13.80
N LEU A 145 1.02 11.91 -12.49
CA LEU A 145 1.99 11.61 -11.46
C LEU A 145 1.53 10.42 -10.63
N ILE A 146 2.44 9.52 -10.27
CA ILE A 146 2.18 8.51 -9.23
C ILE A 146 3.09 8.69 -8.01
N GLY A 147 2.50 8.46 -6.84
CA GLY A 147 3.19 8.33 -5.57
C GLY A 147 2.69 7.09 -4.83
N GLY A 148 3.02 6.99 -3.54
CA GLY A 148 2.72 5.80 -2.75
C GLY A 148 3.74 4.68 -2.98
N SER A 149 3.50 3.51 -2.39
CA SER A 149 4.48 2.42 -2.41
C SER A 149 4.82 1.92 -3.81
N GLN A 150 3.92 2.05 -4.79
CA GLN A 150 4.19 1.61 -6.17
C GLN A 150 5.02 2.60 -6.99
N ALA A 151 5.28 3.81 -6.51
CA ALA A 151 6.29 4.68 -7.12
C ALA A 151 7.72 4.12 -7.00
N HIS A 152 7.93 3.12 -6.13
CA HIS A 152 9.20 2.40 -5.99
C HIS A 152 9.43 1.35 -7.09
N ASN A 153 8.37 0.88 -7.75
CA ASN A 153 8.45 0.06 -8.97
C ASN A 153 7.38 0.50 -10.00
N PRO A 154 7.61 1.64 -10.67
CA PRO A 154 6.66 2.23 -11.59
C PRO A 154 6.72 1.62 -13.00
N GLU A 155 7.67 0.73 -13.29
CA GLU A 155 7.90 0.18 -14.64
C GLU A 155 6.65 -0.45 -15.29
N PRO A 156 5.80 -1.23 -14.58
CA PRO A 156 4.55 -1.73 -15.17
C PRO A 156 3.57 -0.63 -15.62
N LEU A 157 3.71 0.59 -15.08
CA LEU A 157 2.90 1.77 -15.43
C LEU A 157 3.66 2.77 -16.33
N ALA A 158 4.90 2.48 -16.72
CA ALA A 158 5.79 3.45 -17.37
C ALA A 158 5.22 4.10 -18.63
N HIS A 159 4.40 3.39 -19.42
CA HIS A 159 3.78 3.95 -20.63
C HIS A 159 2.50 4.74 -20.35
N LEU A 160 1.95 4.67 -19.12
CA LEU A 160 0.71 5.31 -18.70
C LEU A 160 0.95 6.58 -17.87
N ILE A 161 2.15 6.78 -17.32
CA ILE A 161 2.43 7.87 -16.39
C ILE A 161 3.47 8.82 -16.98
N ASP A 162 3.43 10.08 -16.57
CA ASP A 162 4.45 11.05 -16.96
C ASP A 162 5.62 11.02 -15.97
N LEU A 163 5.34 10.87 -14.67
CA LEU A 163 6.39 10.81 -13.65
C LEU A 163 5.98 10.06 -12.37
N ALA A 164 6.97 9.62 -11.61
CA ALA A 164 6.81 9.01 -10.28
C ALA A 164 7.65 9.75 -9.24
N ILE A 165 7.08 10.01 -8.06
CA ILE A 165 7.80 10.59 -6.92
C ILE A 165 8.20 9.49 -5.95
N LEU A 166 9.51 9.36 -5.71
CA LEU A 166 10.05 8.41 -4.75
C LEU A 166 10.16 9.05 -3.37
N GLY A 167 9.48 8.46 -2.39
CA GLY A 167 9.61 8.82 -0.99
C GLY A 167 8.38 9.48 -0.39
N GLU A 168 8.61 10.43 0.52
CA GLU A 168 7.57 10.94 1.42
C GLU A 168 7.02 12.29 0.95
N ALA A 169 5.70 12.38 0.85
CA ALA A 169 4.99 13.50 0.26
C ALA A 169 5.32 14.85 0.94
N GLU A 170 5.45 14.86 2.26
CA GLU A 170 5.75 16.07 3.03
C GLU A 170 7.10 16.69 2.66
N ALA A 171 8.07 15.84 2.29
CA ALA A 171 9.40 16.29 1.86
C ALA A 171 9.48 16.51 0.33
N ALA A 172 8.70 15.77 -0.44
CA ALA A 172 8.78 15.78 -1.91
C ALA A 172 7.92 16.88 -2.56
N LEU A 173 6.70 17.09 -2.06
CA LEU A 173 5.70 17.91 -2.76
C LEU A 173 6.00 19.42 -2.74
N PRO A 174 6.46 20.04 -1.63
CA PRO A 174 6.79 21.46 -1.66
C PRO A 174 7.85 21.83 -2.72
N PRO A 175 9.07 21.22 -2.75
CA PRO A 175 10.05 21.54 -3.79
C PRO A 175 9.59 21.14 -5.20
N PHE A 176 8.80 20.08 -5.33
CA PHE A 176 8.21 19.69 -6.61
C PHE A 176 7.27 20.77 -7.17
N VAL A 177 6.34 21.25 -6.34
CA VAL A 177 5.41 22.32 -6.71
C VAL A 177 6.14 23.60 -7.04
N ASP A 178 7.13 23.98 -6.23
CA ASP A 178 7.89 25.21 -6.45
C ASP A 178 8.62 25.18 -7.80
N LEU A 179 9.32 24.07 -8.11
CA LEU A 179 10.02 23.93 -9.39
C LEU A 179 9.04 23.87 -10.57
N LEU A 180 7.94 23.12 -10.45
CA LEU A 180 6.92 23.03 -11.50
C LEU A 180 6.33 24.42 -11.83
N ARG A 181 6.04 25.23 -10.80
CA ARG A 181 5.56 26.61 -10.96
C ARG A 181 6.59 27.50 -11.66
N GLN A 182 7.87 27.41 -11.26
CA GLN A 182 8.94 28.18 -11.88
C GLN A 182 9.09 27.85 -13.37
N ILE A 183 9.13 26.56 -13.74
CA ILE A 183 9.20 26.14 -15.15
C ILE A 183 8.00 26.71 -15.94
N ARG A 184 6.82 26.65 -15.34
CA ARG A 184 5.55 27.07 -15.93
C ARG A 184 5.40 28.58 -16.12
N GLN A 185 6.23 29.40 -15.46
CA GLN A 185 6.31 30.84 -15.75
C GLN A 185 6.94 31.11 -17.12
N HIS A 186 7.71 30.15 -17.66
CA HIS A 186 8.43 30.30 -18.92
C HIS A 186 7.84 29.45 -20.04
N THR A 187 7.37 28.23 -19.74
CA THR A 187 6.88 27.31 -20.76
C THR A 187 5.85 26.31 -20.22
N ARG A 188 4.87 25.96 -21.05
CA ARG A 188 3.90 24.88 -20.80
C ARG A 188 4.23 23.59 -21.56
N ARG A 189 5.36 23.55 -22.28
CA ARG A 189 5.79 22.36 -23.00
C ARG A 189 6.01 21.18 -22.06
N ARG A 190 5.34 20.05 -22.29
CA ARG A 190 5.42 18.87 -21.42
C ARG A 190 6.84 18.31 -21.39
N ASP A 191 7.47 18.15 -22.54
CA ASP A 191 8.82 17.56 -22.65
C ASP A 191 9.85 18.35 -21.83
N HIS A 192 9.79 19.68 -21.89
CA HIS A 192 10.63 20.58 -21.10
C HIS A 192 10.31 20.47 -19.60
N GLN A 193 9.03 20.49 -19.21
CA GLN A 193 8.64 20.31 -17.80
C GLN A 193 9.19 19.00 -17.22
N LEU A 194 9.02 17.90 -17.94
CA LEU A 194 9.49 16.59 -17.49
C LEU A 194 11.02 16.52 -17.38
N ALA A 195 11.74 17.06 -18.36
CA ALA A 195 13.20 17.10 -18.32
C ALA A 195 13.71 17.92 -17.13
N GLU A 196 13.20 19.12 -16.92
CA GLU A 196 13.64 20.00 -15.82
C GLU A 196 13.26 19.46 -14.45
N LEU A 197 12.08 18.86 -14.29
CA LEU A 197 11.69 18.19 -13.05
C LEU A 197 12.63 17.02 -12.72
N ALA A 198 12.95 16.18 -13.71
CA ALA A 198 13.84 15.04 -13.51
C ALA A 198 15.28 15.46 -13.16
N LYS A 199 15.78 16.53 -13.79
CA LYS A 199 17.12 17.07 -13.53
C LYS A 199 17.21 17.82 -12.20
N GLY A 200 16.18 18.60 -11.88
CA GLY A 200 16.16 19.46 -10.70
C GLY A 200 15.89 18.69 -9.40
N LEU A 201 15.22 17.53 -9.47
CA LEU A 201 14.78 16.78 -8.30
C LEU A 201 15.21 15.31 -8.37
N HIS A 202 16.22 14.96 -7.56
CA HIS A 202 16.80 13.62 -7.49
C HIS A 202 15.83 12.48 -7.14
N PHE A 203 14.62 12.81 -6.66
CA PHE A 203 13.57 11.88 -6.27
C PHE A 203 12.43 11.76 -7.30
N VAL A 204 12.51 12.47 -8.43
CA VAL A 204 11.55 12.40 -9.52
C VAL A 204 12.08 11.47 -10.61
N TYR A 205 11.33 10.42 -10.89
CA TYR A 205 11.56 9.52 -12.01
C TYR A 205 10.61 9.85 -13.17
N VAL A 206 11.15 10.02 -14.38
CA VAL A 206 10.37 10.23 -15.61
C VAL A 206 10.67 9.07 -16.57
N PRO A 207 9.75 8.12 -16.77
CA PRO A 207 10.03 6.90 -17.53
C PRO A 207 10.49 7.15 -18.97
N SER A 208 9.98 8.18 -19.63
CA SER A 208 10.31 8.51 -21.02
C SER A 208 11.77 8.98 -21.21
N LEU A 209 12.47 9.31 -20.13
CA LEU A 209 13.85 9.79 -20.13
C LEU A 209 14.89 8.68 -19.89
N TYR A 210 14.47 7.41 -19.80
CA TYR A 210 15.35 6.26 -19.59
C TYR A 210 15.10 5.17 -20.64
N ASP A 211 16.18 4.72 -21.27
CA ASP A 211 16.17 3.62 -22.22
C ASP A 211 16.43 2.28 -21.51
N VAL A 212 15.70 1.25 -21.94
CA VAL A 212 15.88 -0.12 -21.46
C VAL A 212 16.31 -0.98 -22.63
N ARG A 213 17.43 -1.67 -22.46
CA ARG A 213 17.92 -2.67 -23.41
C ARG A 213 17.63 -4.06 -22.88
N TYR A 214 17.14 -4.92 -23.76
CA TYR A 214 16.81 -6.30 -23.44
C TYR A 214 17.77 -7.25 -24.14
N ARG A 215 18.03 -8.38 -23.49
CA ARG A 215 18.72 -9.54 -24.05
C ARG A 215 17.74 -10.34 -24.92
N HIS A 216 18.28 -11.29 -25.69
CA HIS A 216 17.45 -12.18 -26.52
C HIS A 216 16.49 -13.03 -25.69
N ASP A 217 16.90 -13.48 -24.50
CA ASP A 217 16.06 -14.22 -23.54
C ASP A 217 14.96 -13.36 -22.89
N GLY A 218 14.88 -12.07 -23.25
CA GLY A 218 13.93 -11.12 -22.72
C GLY A 218 14.32 -10.52 -21.38
N GLU A 219 15.41 -10.90 -20.73
CA GLU A 219 15.90 -10.23 -19.51
C GLU A 219 16.43 -8.83 -19.83
N ILE A 220 16.47 -7.96 -18.81
CA ILE A 220 17.05 -6.62 -18.95
C ILE A 220 18.57 -6.75 -18.98
N ASP A 221 19.18 -6.15 -20.00
CA ASP A 221 20.64 -5.97 -20.09
C ASP A 221 21.07 -4.73 -19.29
N ALA A 222 20.46 -3.59 -19.60
CA ALA A 222 20.79 -2.32 -18.95
C ALA A 222 19.61 -1.34 -18.99
N ILE A 223 19.58 -0.46 -18.00
CA ILE A 223 18.72 0.72 -17.95
C ILE A 223 19.65 1.92 -17.88
N ALA A 224 19.49 2.88 -18.79
CA ALA A 224 20.37 4.05 -18.87
C ALA A 224 19.55 5.33 -19.07
N PRO A 225 19.96 6.45 -18.43
CA PRO A 225 19.36 7.74 -18.72
C PRO A 225 19.69 8.17 -20.15
N LYS A 226 18.76 8.87 -20.81
CA LYS A 226 18.95 9.45 -22.14
C LYS A 226 19.92 10.63 -22.17
N GLN A 227 20.17 11.24 -21.02
CA GLN A 227 21.04 12.41 -20.86
C GLN A 227 21.94 12.24 -19.62
N PRO A 228 23.21 12.70 -19.65
CA PRO A 228 24.16 12.50 -18.54
C PRO A 228 23.80 13.20 -17.23
N ASP A 229 23.00 14.24 -17.28
CA ASP A 229 22.59 15.07 -16.14
C ASP A 229 21.32 14.54 -15.43
N LEU A 230 20.72 13.45 -15.93
CA LEU A 230 19.61 12.79 -15.26
C LEU A 230 20.09 11.91 -14.10
N PRO A 231 19.30 11.82 -13.01
CA PRO A 231 19.66 11.04 -11.84
C PRO A 231 19.78 9.54 -12.16
N MET A 232 20.89 8.92 -11.77
CA MET A 232 21.11 7.48 -11.87
C MET A 232 21.97 7.03 -10.67
N PRO A 233 21.37 6.44 -9.61
CA PRO A 233 19.95 6.13 -9.46
C PRO A 233 19.10 7.37 -9.09
N VAL A 234 17.78 7.25 -9.30
CA VAL A 234 16.78 8.15 -8.69
C VAL A 234 16.64 7.77 -7.22
N VAL A 235 16.88 8.70 -6.30
CA VAL A 235 16.96 8.43 -4.86
C VAL A 235 15.75 9.03 -4.17
N LYS A 236 15.10 8.28 -3.26
CA LYS A 236 13.94 8.82 -2.52
C LYS A 236 14.29 10.03 -1.65
N THR A 237 13.31 10.88 -1.41
CA THR A 237 13.35 11.89 -0.34
C THR A 237 12.49 11.49 0.86
N PHE A 238 12.80 11.97 2.06
CA PHE A 238 12.05 11.61 3.27
C PHE A 238 12.16 12.68 4.36
N VAL A 239 11.20 12.68 5.27
CA VAL A 239 11.14 13.60 6.42
C VAL A 239 12.17 13.21 7.47
N ARG A 240 13.05 14.11 7.93
CA ARG A 240 14.04 13.73 8.96
C ARG A 240 13.44 13.63 10.36
N ASP A 241 12.55 14.54 10.70
CA ASP A 241 11.89 14.65 12.00
C ASP A 241 10.37 14.76 11.83
N LEU A 242 9.65 13.78 12.38
CA LEU A 242 8.19 13.68 12.25
C LEU A 242 7.42 14.73 13.07
N ASP A 243 8.09 15.43 13.98
CA ASP A 243 7.51 16.54 14.75
C ASP A 243 7.51 17.85 13.96
N THR A 244 8.45 17.99 13.01
CA THR A 244 8.63 19.23 12.22
C THR A 244 7.63 19.36 11.08
N VAL A 245 7.01 18.25 10.67
CA VAL A 245 6.03 18.23 9.57
C VAL A 245 4.62 18.42 10.08
N ALA A 246 3.83 19.19 9.33
CA ALA A 246 2.40 19.31 9.57
C ALA A 246 1.75 17.92 9.42
N ALA A 247 0.92 17.55 10.40
CA ALA A 247 0.09 16.36 10.33
C ALA A 247 -1.37 16.78 10.22
N PRO A 248 -2.22 16.00 9.53
CA PRO A 248 -3.60 16.38 9.31
C PRO A 248 -4.37 16.38 10.63
N THR A 249 -4.81 17.55 11.07
CA THR A 249 -5.62 17.76 12.28
C THR A 249 -7.08 18.10 11.97
N LYS A 250 -7.37 18.34 10.69
CA LYS A 250 -8.72 18.56 10.15
C LYS A 250 -9.00 17.54 9.03
N PRO A 251 -8.83 16.24 9.28
CA PRO A 251 -9.15 15.25 8.24
C PRO A 251 -10.63 15.39 7.87
N ILE A 252 -10.93 15.02 6.62
CA ILE A 252 -12.30 15.03 6.12
C ILE A 252 -13.18 14.14 7.00
N VAL A 253 -14.38 14.60 7.35
CA VAL A 253 -15.41 13.76 8.00
C VAL A 253 -16.45 13.36 6.94
N PRO A 254 -16.40 12.10 6.47
CA PRO A 254 -17.31 11.58 5.44
C PRO A 254 -18.78 11.59 5.85
N TYR A 255 -19.68 11.67 4.86
CA TYR A 255 -21.12 11.41 5.05
C TYR A 255 -21.51 9.95 4.87
N VAL A 256 -20.56 9.09 4.52
CA VAL A 256 -20.75 7.64 4.39
C VAL A 256 -19.78 6.93 5.32
N GLN A 257 -20.21 5.77 5.80
CA GLN A 257 -19.34 4.92 6.60
C GLN A 257 -18.10 4.51 5.79
N THR A 258 -16.92 4.81 6.32
CA THR A 258 -15.64 4.41 5.71
C THR A 258 -15.07 3.15 6.36
N VAL A 259 -13.99 2.61 5.80
CA VAL A 259 -13.35 1.40 6.35
C VAL A 259 -12.85 1.63 7.79
N HIS A 260 -12.37 2.84 8.09
CA HIS A 260 -11.93 3.25 9.41
C HIS A 260 -12.45 4.65 9.78
N GLU A 261 -13.25 4.75 10.85
CA GLU A 261 -13.82 5.99 11.37
C GLU A 261 -13.20 6.36 12.73
N ARG A 262 -11.95 6.85 12.68
CA ARG A 262 -11.15 7.10 13.89
C ARG A 262 -10.06 8.14 13.64
N ILE A 263 -9.62 8.79 14.70
CA ILE A 263 -8.44 9.65 14.71
C ILE A 263 -7.23 8.76 14.45
N ASN A 264 -6.58 8.93 13.30
CA ASN A 264 -5.46 8.10 12.90
C ASN A 264 -4.16 8.89 13.03
N ILE A 265 -3.32 8.56 14.02
CA ILE A 265 -2.08 9.30 14.29
C ILE A 265 -0.88 8.41 14.05
N GLU A 266 -0.02 8.83 13.13
CA GLU A 266 1.28 8.19 12.95
C GLU A 266 2.18 8.45 14.16
N ILE A 267 2.60 7.39 14.85
CA ILE A 267 3.46 7.49 16.04
C ILE A 267 4.93 7.23 15.70
N MET A 268 5.18 6.49 14.63
CA MET A 268 6.52 6.20 14.12
C MET A 268 6.46 5.82 12.64
N ARG A 269 7.51 6.14 11.90
CA ARG A 269 7.66 5.82 10.48
C ARG A 269 8.89 4.94 10.28
N GLY A 270 8.71 3.84 9.56
CA GLY A 270 9.70 2.76 9.44
C GLY A 270 9.44 1.63 10.43
N CYS A 271 10.28 0.59 10.35
CA CYS A 271 10.21 -0.60 11.20
C CYS A 271 11.63 -0.96 11.67
N PRO A 272 11.84 -1.28 12.96
CA PRO A 272 13.16 -1.69 13.45
C PRO A 272 13.56 -3.08 12.91
N HIS A 273 12.59 -3.88 12.47
CA HIS A 273 12.83 -5.20 11.92
C HIS A 273 13.33 -5.16 10.49
N ALA A 274 14.03 -6.22 10.08
CA ALA A 274 14.61 -6.35 8.75
C ALA A 274 14.14 -7.65 8.08
N CYS A 275 12.83 -7.94 8.17
CA CYS A 275 12.21 -9.08 7.49
C CYS A 275 12.55 -9.03 5.99
N ARG A 276 13.13 -10.10 5.45
CA ARG A 276 13.72 -10.14 4.10
C ARG A 276 12.71 -10.04 2.96
N PHE A 277 11.42 -10.26 3.25
CA PHE A 277 10.31 -10.17 2.30
C PHE A 277 9.55 -8.84 2.38
N CYS A 278 9.78 -8.03 3.41
CA CYS A 278 8.89 -6.91 3.73
C CYS A 278 9.29 -5.65 2.95
N HIS A 279 8.47 -5.29 1.96
CA HIS A 279 8.65 -4.10 1.13
C HIS A 279 8.73 -2.82 1.96
N GLU A 280 7.71 -2.57 2.80
CA GLU A 280 7.63 -1.37 3.64
C GLU A 280 8.78 -1.30 4.67
N GLY A 281 9.21 -2.46 5.19
CA GLY A 281 10.35 -2.55 6.11
C GLY A 281 11.69 -2.14 5.47
N CYS A 282 11.80 -2.26 4.14
CA CYS A 282 12.97 -1.85 3.37
C CYS A 282 12.84 -0.37 2.93
N THR A 283 11.69 0.02 2.40
CA THR A 283 11.50 1.32 1.73
C THR A 283 11.13 2.47 2.68
N ARG A 284 10.66 2.21 3.90
CA ARG A 284 10.32 3.28 4.88
C ARG A 284 11.44 3.67 5.83
N ARG A 285 12.65 3.12 5.64
CA ARG A 285 13.85 3.49 6.43
C ARG A 285 14.29 4.93 6.14
N PRO A 286 14.85 5.67 7.11
CA PRO A 286 15.18 5.25 8.48
C PRO A 286 13.97 5.26 9.43
N LEU A 287 14.13 4.59 10.58
CA LEU A 287 13.15 4.60 11.67
C LEU A 287 13.13 5.96 12.36
N ARG A 288 11.94 6.55 12.49
CA ARG A 288 11.72 7.84 13.16
C ARG A 288 10.49 7.74 14.06
N PHE A 289 10.51 8.47 15.16
CA PHE A 289 9.42 8.52 16.13
C PHE A 289 8.86 9.95 16.17
N ARG A 290 7.56 10.06 16.45
CA ARG A 290 6.93 11.34 16.81
C ARG A 290 6.93 11.46 18.33
N SER A 291 7.16 12.65 18.88
CA SER A 291 7.18 12.82 20.33
C SER A 291 5.80 12.58 20.95
N ARG A 292 5.78 12.10 22.20
CA ARG A 292 4.53 11.88 22.96
C ARG A 292 3.67 13.13 23.05
N GLN A 293 4.30 14.25 23.37
CA GLN A 293 3.63 15.55 23.46
C GLN A 293 2.93 15.87 22.13
N ARG A 294 3.66 15.76 21.01
CA ARG A 294 3.08 16.03 19.69
C ARG A 294 1.93 15.08 19.37
N ILE A 295 2.02 13.80 19.71
CA ILE A 295 0.94 12.83 19.49
C ILE A 295 -0.32 13.21 20.29
N VAL A 296 -0.18 13.61 21.55
CA VAL A 296 -1.32 14.07 22.37
C VAL A 296 -1.93 15.33 21.76
N GLU A 297 -1.12 16.33 21.42
CA GLU A 297 -1.60 17.57 20.76
C GLU A 297 -2.39 17.27 19.48
N LEU A 298 -1.89 16.36 18.63
CA LEU A 298 -2.58 15.95 17.41
C LEU A 298 -3.91 15.26 17.72
N ALA A 299 -3.99 14.44 18.77
CA ALA A 299 -5.22 13.81 19.20
C ALA A 299 -6.26 14.83 19.66
N GLU A 300 -5.86 15.79 20.50
CA GLU A 300 -6.75 16.84 20.99
C GLU A 300 -7.27 17.74 19.86
N GLN A 301 -6.37 18.17 18.97
CA GLN A 301 -6.71 19.01 17.83
C GLN A 301 -7.64 18.27 16.86
N THR A 302 -7.33 17.01 16.54
CA THR A 302 -8.17 16.21 15.63
C THR A 302 -9.54 15.94 16.24
N PHE A 303 -9.61 15.63 17.53
CA PHE A 303 -10.90 15.48 18.23
C PHE A 303 -11.73 16.76 18.15
N ALA A 304 -11.13 17.92 18.45
CA ALA A 304 -11.83 19.21 18.41
C ALA A 304 -12.38 19.55 17.02
N ASN A 305 -11.70 19.12 15.95
CA ASN A 305 -12.09 19.39 14.57
C ASN A 305 -13.01 18.33 13.93
N THR A 306 -13.21 17.17 14.57
CA THR A 306 -13.93 16.04 13.94
C THR A 306 -14.98 15.38 14.82
N GLY A 307 -14.84 15.44 16.15
CA GLY A 307 -15.71 14.73 17.09
C GLY A 307 -15.52 13.21 17.12
N LEU A 308 -14.51 12.66 16.44
CA LEU A 308 -14.25 11.21 16.41
C LEU A 308 -13.83 10.69 17.80
N THR A 309 -14.48 9.62 18.27
CA THR A 309 -14.31 9.12 19.65
C THR A 309 -13.38 7.91 19.77
N GLU A 310 -12.66 7.55 18.70
CA GLU A 310 -11.63 6.50 18.73
C GLU A 310 -10.31 7.03 18.17
N ILE A 311 -9.19 6.72 18.84
CA ILE A 311 -7.83 7.00 18.38
C ILE A 311 -7.15 5.69 17.99
N SER A 312 -6.51 5.65 16.83
CA SER A 312 -5.67 4.54 16.37
C SER A 312 -4.23 5.01 16.19
N LEU A 313 -3.31 4.27 16.79
CA LEU A 313 -1.87 4.50 16.68
C LEU A 313 -1.33 3.81 15.42
N PHE A 314 -1.07 4.60 14.38
CA PHE A 314 -0.59 4.13 13.09
C PHE A 314 0.93 3.99 13.06
N SER A 315 1.41 2.81 12.69
CA SER A 315 2.80 2.56 12.27
C SER A 315 2.95 1.15 11.69
N LEU A 316 4.14 0.81 11.19
CA LEU A 316 4.46 -0.55 10.76
C LEU A 316 4.67 -1.52 11.93
N SER A 317 5.02 -1.03 13.11
CA SER A 317 5.27 -1.87 14.29
C SER A 317 5.10 -1.08 15.59
N SER A 318 3.85 -0.76 15.93
CA SER A 318 3.53 0.15 17.04
C SER A 318 4.08 -0.35 18.37
N ALA A 319 4.22 -1.67 18.55
CA ALA A 319 4.76 -2.31 19.74
C ALA A 319 6.24 -1.98 20.00
N ASP A 320 7.01 -1.66 18.96
CA ASP A 320 8.43 -1.32 19.11
C ASP A 320 8.66 0.18 19.39
N HIS A 321 7.59 0.94 19.65
CA HIS A 321 7.73 2.33 20.09
C HIS A 321 8.31 2.37 21.52
N PRO A 322 9.45 3.05 21.75
CA PRO A 322 10.19 2.99 23.01
C PRO A 322 9.37 3.49 24.20
N GLU A 323 8.54 4.51 23.99
CA GLU A 323 7.70 5.12 25.03
C GLU A 323 6.21 4.74 24.92
N LEU A 324 5.88 3.57 24.34
CA LEU A 324 4.49 3.22 24.07
C LEU A 324 3.59 3.22 25.31
N ARG A 325 4.12 2.81 26.46
CA ARG A 325 3.35 2.78 27.72
C ARG A 325 3.00 4.17 28.19
N GLN A 326 4.01 5.04 28.28
CA GLN A 326 3.84 6.43 28.66
C GLN A 326 2.89 7.13 27.68
N LEU A 327 3.05 6.89 26.38
CA LEU A 327 2.15 7.43 25.36
C LEU A 327 0.68 7.01 25.57
N PHE A 328 0.45 5.73 25.87
CA PHE A 328 -0.90 5.23 26.13
C PHE A 328 -1.50 5.86 27.40
N ASP A 329 -0.71 6.00 28.46
CA ASP A 329 -1.13 6.64 29.71
C ASP A 329 -1.44 8.14 29.50
N ASP A 330 -0.58 8.87 28.76
CA ASP A 330 -0.78 10.28 28.41
C ASP A 330 -2.07 10.50 27.59
N LEU A 331 -2.30 9.66 26.57
CA LEU A 331 -3.51 9.73 25.75
C LEU A 331 -4.77 9.42 26.57
N ASN A 332 -4.74 8.41 27.44
CA ASN A 332 -5.89 8.12 28.30
C ASN A 332 -6.17 9.25 29.29
N ALA A 333 -5.13 9.87 29.85
CA ALA A 333 -5.28 11.01 30.75
C ALA A 333 -5.89 12.22 30.03
N ALA A 334 -5.41 12.55 28.82
CA ALA A 334 -5.88 13.70 28.05
C ALA A 334 -7.28 13.48 27.42
N MET A 335 -7.55 12.26 26.94
CA MET A 335 -8.70 11.97 26.08
C MET A 335 -9.82 11.21 26.80
N GLY A 336 -9.51 10.52 27.91
CA GLY A 336 -10.47 9.79 28.73
C GLY A 336 -11.62 10.64 29.28
N PRO A 337 -11.36 11.86 29.82
CA PRO A 337 -12.43 12.77 30.25
C PRO A 337 -13.39 13.20 29.13
N ARG A 338 -12.96 13.06 27.87
CA ARG A 338 -13.75 13.36 26.67
C ARG A 338 -14.44 12.13 26.08
N HIS A 339 -14.41 11.00 26.80
CA HIS A 339 -14.96 9.71 26.36
C HIS A 339 -14.38 9.19 25.03
N VAL A 340 -13.14 9.56 24.72
CA VAL A 340 -12.43 9.09 23.52
C VAL A 340 -11.56 7.88 23.90
N SER A 341 -11.77 6.77 23.20
CA SER A 341 -11.01 5.53 23.45
C SER A 341 -9.75 5.43 22.60
N VAL A 342 -8.67 4.89 23.16
CA VAL A 342 -7.45 4.56 22.41
C VAL A 342 -7.49 3.09 21.98
N ALA A 343 -7.64 2.84 20.69
CA ALA A 343 -7.59 1.52 20.09
C ALA A 343 -6.15 1.11 19.74
N LEU A 344 -5.83 -0.16 19.98
CA LEU A 344 -4.52 -0.75 19.71
C LEU A 344 -4.62 -1.91 18.70
N PRO A 345 -5.11 -1.66 17.47
CA PRO A 345 -5.50 -2.72 16.52
C PRO A 345 -4.33 -3.56 15.97
N SER A 346 -3.10 -3.06 16.04
CA SER A 346 -1.93 -3.62 15.33
C SER A 346 -0.71 -3.82 16.24
N LEU A 347 -0.92 -3.99 17.54
CA LEU A 347 0.17 -4.26 18.45
C LEU A 347 0.51 -5.75 18.50
N ARG A 348 1.80 -6.05 18.64
CA ARG A 348 2.26 -7.38 19.05
C ARG A 348 1.61 -7.76 20.38
N ALA A 349 1.27 -9.03 20.48
CA ALA A 349 0.61 -9.62 21.65
C ALA A 349 1.26 -9.19 22.97
N GLU A 350 2.59 -9.32 23.11
CA GLU A 350 3.33 -9.00 24.34
C GLU A 350 3.08 -7.56 24.82
N LYS A 351 3.16 -6.57 23.91
CA LYS A 351 2.96 -5.16 24.25
C LYS A 351 1.51 -4.80 24.51
N GLN A 352 0.54 -5.41 23.83
CA GLN A 352 -0.88 -5.21 24.17
C GLN A 352 -1.15 -5.55 25.64
N LEU A 353 -0.44 -6.56 26.15
CA LEU A 353 -0.65 -7.13 27.47
C LEU A 353 0.08 -6.37 28.58
N GLU A 354 1.11 -5.60 28.23
CA GLU A 354 1.69 -4.60 29.14
C GLU A 354 0.83 -3.35 29.27
N LEU A 355 0.12 -2.97 28.19
CA LEU A 355 -0.62 -1.71 28.11
C LEU A 355 -2.06 -1.81 28.62
N ILE A 356 -2.66 -3.00 28.55
CA ILE A 356 -4.03 -3.24 28.99
C ILE A 356 -3.98 -4.16 30.21
N PRO A 357 -4.00 -3.60 31.45
CA PRO A 357 -4.08 -4.41 32.66
C PRO A 357 -5.31 -5.31 32.67
N ALA A 358 -5.18 -6.46 33.33
CA ALA A 358 -6.30 -7.37 33.56
C ALA A 358 -7.47 -6.64 34.25
N GLY A 359 -8.69 -6.86 33.77
CA GLY A 359 -9.90 -6.25 34.35
C GLY A 359 -10.33 -4.90 33.75
N THR A 360 -9.57 -4.31 32.83
CA THR A 360 -9.99 -3.05 32.17
C THR A 360 -11.18 -3.31 31.23
N SER A 361 -12.40 -3.02 31.68
CA SER A 361 -13.65 -3.22 30.93
C SER A 361 -13.95 -2.14 29.90
N ARG A 362 -13.19 -1.04 29.89
CA ARG A 362 -13.44 0.16 29.08
C ARG A 362 -12.92 0.08 27.64
N VAL A 363 -12.12 -0.93 27.30
CA VAL A 363 -11.55 -1.10 25.95
C VAL A 363 -12.15 -2.33 25.28
N ARG A 364 -12.79 -2.16 24.12
CA ARG A 364 -13.28 -3.27 23.30
C ARG A 364 -12.08 -4.11 22.82
N LYS A 365 -12.02 -5.37 23.24
CA LYS A 365 -10.93 -6.29 22.88
C LYS A 365 -11.16 -6.85 21.48
N ALA A 366 -10.54 -6.24 20.48
CA ALA A 366 -10.44 -6.83 19.15
C ALA A 366 -9.66 -8.16 19.21
N PRO A 367 -9.86 -9.09 18.24
CA PRO A 367 -9.07 -10.32 18.18
C PRO A 367 -7.57 -10.03 18.26
N LEU A 368 -6.86 -10.79 19.09
CA LEU A 368 -5.41 -10.66 19.18
C LEU A 368 -4.81 -11.11 17.85
N THR A 369 -4.01 -10.27 17.21
CA THR A 369 -3.40 -10.57 15.91
C THR A 369 -1.92 -10.87 16.05
N ILE A 370 -1.47 -12.05 15.61
CA ILE A 370 -0.07 -12.47 15.65
C ILE A 370 0.36 -12.85 14.23
N ALA A 371 1.37 -12.13 13.70
CA ALA A 371 1.97 -12.46 12.42
C ALA A 371 3.14 -13.42 12.66
N VAL A 372 2.93 -14.72 12.37
CA VAL A 372 3.91 -15.79 12.57
C VAL A 372 4.74 -16.01 11.30
N GLU A 373 4.12 -15.80 10.14
CA GLU A 373 4.63 -16.05 8.78
C GLU A 373 4.89 -17.51 8.44
N SER A 374 5.59 -18.26 9.29
CA SER A 374 5.83 -19.69 9.09
C SER A 374 5.83 -20.45 10.41
N ALA A 375 5.23 -21.64 10.42
CA ALA A 375 5.31 -22.55 11.56
C ALA A 375 6.65 -23.28 11.66
N ASP A 376 7.52 -23.14 10.64
CA ASP A 376 8.87 -23.68 10.65
C ASP A 376 9.87 -22.65 11.24
N PRO A 377 10.53 -22.94 12.38
CA PRO A 377 11.58 -22.10 12.93
C PRO A 377 12.72 -21.76 11.95
N LEU A 378 13.11 -22.70 11.07
CA LEU A 378 14.17 -22.47 10.10
C LEU A 378 13.72 -21.47 9.05
N VAL A 379 12.49 -21.61 8.52
CA VAL A 379 11.93 -20.64 7.56
C VAL A 379 11.79 -19.26 8.19
N ARG A 380 11.40 -19.17 9.46
CA ARG A 380 11.41 -17.91 10.23
C ARG A 380 12.79 -17.27 10.30
N GLN A 381 13.86 -18.04 10.47
CA GLN A 381 15.24 -17.53 10.39
C GLN A 381 15.63 -17.10 8.96
N ILE A 382 15.24 -17.87 7.95
CA ILE A 382 15.47 -17.58 6.51
C ILE A 382 14.81 -16.26 6.10
N ILE A 383 13.64 -15.92 6.64
CA ILE A 383 12.97 -14.65 6.34
C ILE A 383 13.38 -13.50 7.29
N ASN A 384 14.33 -13.75 8.20
CA ASN A 384 14.80 -12.83 9.24
C ASN A 384 13.71 -12.37 10.22
N LYS A 385 12.90 -13.32 10.69
CA LYS A 385 11.89 -13.17 11.72
C LYS A 385 11.97 -14.33 12.73
N PRO A 386 13.08 -14.45 13.49
CA PRO A 386 13.33 -15.58 14.39
C PRO A 386 12.54 -15.44 15.70
N ILE A 387 11.22 -15.38 15.59
CA ILE A 387 10.33 -15.44 16.76
C ILE A 387 10.25 -16.91 17.18
N ASP A 388 10.49 -17.20 18.45
CA ASP A 388 10.40 -18.56 19.00
C ASP A 388 8.93 -18.98 19.24
N ASP A 389 8.65 -20.28 19.19
CA ASP A 389 7.31 -20.80 19.47
C ASP A 389 6.87 -20.51 20.91
N GLN A 390 7.79 -20.58 21.87
CA GLN A 390 7.47 -20.29 23.27
C GLN A 390 7.06 -18.83 23.45
N ALA A 391 7.73 -17.88 22.78
CA ALA A 391 7.34 -16.47 22.82
C ALA A 391 5.91 -16.26 22.31
N ILE A 392 5.51 -16.96 21.24
CA ILE A 392 4.14 -16.93 20.71
C ILE A 392 3.15 -17.49 21.75
N PHE A 393 3.48 -18.63 22.38
CA PHE A 393 2.64 -19.28 23.38
C PHE A 393 2.49 -18.44 24.65
N ASP A 394 3.56 -17.84 25.13
CA ASP A 394 3.56 -16.97 26.32
C ASP A 394 2.69 -15.74 26.07
N ALA A 395 2.82 -15.13 24.88
CA ALA A 395 2.01 -13.99 24.50
C ALA A 395 0.52 -14.34 24.38
N ALA A 396 0.18 -15.50 23.79
CA ALA A 396 -1.19 -15.98 23.72
C ALA A 396 -1.77 -16.28 25.12
N THR A 397 -0.99 -16.97 25.98
CA THR A 397 -1.40 -17.31 27.35
C THR A 397 -1.70 -16.06 28.16
N ARG A 398 -0.81 -15.06 28.10
CA ARG A 398 -1.00 -13.80 28.80
C ARG A 398 -2.22 -13.03 28.25
N ALA A 399 -2.52 -13.13 26.95
CA ALA A 399 -3.74 -12.56 26.40
C ALA A 399 -5.02 -13.22 26.92
N TYR A 400 -5.00 -14.54 27.08
CA TYR A 400 -6.12 -15.24 27.71
C TYR A 400 -6.29 -14.86 29.18
N GLN A 401 -5.20 -14.69 29.94
CA GLN A 401 -5.24 -14.16 31.31
C GLN A 401 -5.87 -12.77 31.38
N CYS A 402 -5.61 -11.95 30.36
CA CYS A 402 -6.25 -10.64 30.21
C CYS A 402 -7.67 -10.72 29.61
N GLY A 403 -8.22 -11.90 29.33
CA GLY A 403 -9.62 -12.12 28.93
C GLY A 403 -9.90 -12.13 27.43
N TRP A 404 -8.88 -12.20 26.56
CA TRP A 404 -9.09 -12.45 25.13
C TRP A 404 -9.71 -13.83 24.89
N GLN A 405 -10.54 -13.94 23.85
CA GLN A 405 -11.23 -15.18 23.47
C GLN A 405 -10.94 -15.61 22.03
N HIS A 406 -10.47 -14.68 21.20
CA HIS A 406 -10.24 -14.88 19.78
C HIS A 406 -8.81 -14.46 19.42
N VAL A 407 -8.13 -15.30 18.64
CA VAL A 407 -6.79 -15.03 18.09
C VAL A 407 -6.86 -15.11 16.57
N LYS A 408 -6.19 -14.18 15.89
CA LYS A 408 -5.96 -14.20 14.44
C LYS A 408 -4.48 -14.43 14.18
N LEU A 409 -4.15 -15.46 13.42
CA LEU A 409 -2.78 -15.79 13.03
C LEU A 409 -2.59 -15.51 11.54
N TYR A 410 -1.48 -14.84 11.19
CA TYR A 410 -1.06 -14.69 9.80
C TYR A 410 0.13 -15.60 9.49
N PHE A 411 -0.02 -16.35 8.41
CA PHE A 411 1.02 -17.19 7.81
C PHE A 411 1.15 -16.88 6.32
N MET A 412 2.27 -17.30 5.76
CA MET A 412 2.58 -17.26 4.34
C MET A 412 3.05 -18.65 3.91
N ILE A 413 2.64 -19.10 2.73
CA ILE A 413 3.16 -20.32 2.10
C ILE A 413 3.98 -19.99 0.86
N GLY A 414 4.86 -20.91 0.46
CA GLY A 414 5.75 -20.76 -0.68
C GLY A 414 6.99 -19.92 -0.38
N LEU A 415 7.34 -19.76 0.89
CA LEU A 415 8.57 -19.11 1.30
C LEU A 415 9.82 -19.93 0.88
N PRO A 416 10.98 -19.27 0.69
CA PRO A 416 12.22 -19.99 0.40
C PRO A 416 12.61 -20.92 1.56
N GLY A 417 13.03 -22.14 1.22
CA GLY A 417 13.36 -23.19 2.19
C GLY A 417 12.15 -23.90 2.82
N GLU A 418 10.92 -23.58 2.42
CA GLU A 418 9.71 -24.25 2.95
C GLU A 418 9.61 -25.72 2.50
N ASP A 419 9.57 -26.63 3.48
CA ASP A 419 9.27 -28.04 3.28
C ASP A 419 7.73 -28.27 3.36
N PRO A 420 7.08 -28.75 2.29
CA PRO A 420 5.66 -29.07 2.29
C PRO A 420 5.22 -30.02 3.42
N ASN A 421 6.12 -30.89 3.89
CA ASN A 421 5.81 -31.83 4.97
C ASN A 421 5.66 -31.13 6.33
N GLN A 422 6.17 -29.90 6.47
CA GLN A 422 6.04 -29.08 7.68
C GLN A 422 4.75 -28.24 7.70
N LEU A 423 4.01 -28.15 6.60
CA LEU A 423 2.78 -27.35 6.52
C LEU A 423 1.68 -27.75 7.53
N PRO A 424 1.50 -29.04 7.91
CA PRO A 424 0.57 -29.41 8.99
C PRO A 424 0.86 -28.70 10.32
N ARG A 425 2.12 -28.30 10.58
CA ARG A 425 2.51 -27.58 11.80
C ARG A 425 1.81 -26.24 11.95
N ILE A 426 1.36 -25.61 10.86
CA ILE A 426 0.54 -24.39 10.92
C ILE A 426 -0.72 -24.66 11.76
N VAL A 427 -1.36 -25.80 11.51
CA VAL A 427 -2.59 -26.19 12.21
C VAL A 427 -2.27 -26.67 13.63
N GLU A 428 -1.15 -27.38 13.84
CA GLU A 428 -0.72 -27.82 15.17
C GLU A 428 -0.43 -26.63 16.09
N LEU A 429 0.30 -25.63 15.60
CA LEU A 429 0.60 -24.41 16.34
C LEU A 429 -0.70 -23.64 16.66
N ALA A 430 -1.60 -23.50 15.69
CA ALA A 430 -2.91 -22.87 15.91
C ALA A 430 -3.76 -23.64 16.94
N ASP A 431 -3.75 -24.97 16.89
CA ASP A 431 -4.45 -25.81 17.85
C ASP A 431 -3.87 -25.67 19.26
N HIS A 432 -2.54 -25.69 19.38
CA HIS A 432 -1.87 -25.46 20.65
C HIS A 432 -2.25 -24.10 21.25
N ILE A 433 -2.19 -23.03 20.46
CA ILE A 433 -2.63 -21.69 20.87
C ILE A 433 -4.09 -21.69 21.34
N ALA A 434 -4.98 -22.41 20.65
CA ALA A 434 -6.38 -22.51 21.07
C ALA A 434 -6.53 -23.24 22.42
N GLN A 435 -5.73 -24.28 22.64
CA GLN A 435 -5.75 -25.11 23.84
C GLN A 435 -5.18 -24.39 25.07
N LEU A 436 -4.19 -23.51 24.93
CA LEU A 436 -3.63 -22.72 26.04
C LEU A 436 -4.70 -21.97 26.83
N ARG A 437 -5.78 -21.52 26.17
CA ARG A 437 -6.91 -20.88 26.86
C ARG A 437 -7.57 -21.79 27.91
N ARG A 438 -7.53 -23.12 27.74
CA ARG A 438 -8.09 -24.08 28.71
C ARG A 438 -7.47 -23.96 30.10
N GLN A 439 -6.23 -23.51 30.18
CA GLN A 439 -5.50 -23.30 31.44
C GLN A 439 -6.03 -22.09 32.21
N VAL A 440 -6.63 -21.13 31.51
CA VAL A 440 -7.15 -19.88 32.08
C VAL A 440 -8.68 -19.90 32.21
N ALA A 441 -9.36 -20.53 31.25
CA ALA A 441 -10.82 -20.65 31.18
C ALA A 441 -11.19 -22.07 30.77
N ARG A 442 -12.32 -22.63 31.19
CA ARG A 442 -12.72 -24.03 30.87
C ARG A 442 -13.06 -24.32 29.39
N ARG A 443 -12.65 -23.47 28.44
CA ARG A 443 -12.96 -23.55 27.00
C ARG A 443 -11.74 -23.16 26.16
N THR A 444 -11.64 -23.72 24.95
CA THR A 444 -10.64 -23.29 23.95
C THR A 444 -10.91 -21.87 23.46
N ALA A 445 -9.90 -21.22 22.88
CA ALA A 445 -10.11 -20.01 22.09
C ALA A 445 -10.55 -20.37 20.67
N ASP A 446 -11.21 -19.44 19.99
CA ASP A 446 -11.38 -19.53 18.53
C ASP A 446 -10.16 -18.91 17.84
N VAL A 447 -9.60 -19.63 16.88
CA VAL A 447 -8.40 -19.22 16.15
C VAL A 447 -8.72 -19.08 14.66
N ASN A 448 -8.55 -17.87 14.15
CA ASN A 448 -8.67 -17.55 12.73
C ASN A 448 -7.28 -17.54 12.09
N VAL A 449 -7.01 -18.46 11.18
CA VAL A 449 -5.74 -18.56 10.46
C VAL A 449 -5.92 -17.98 9.06
N SER A 450 -5.14 -16.95 8.73
CA SER A 450 -5.15 -16.31 7.41
C SER A 450 -3.81 -16.59 6.73
N ILE A 451 -3.86 -17.20 5.56
CA ILE A 451 -2.70 -17.72 4.85
C ILE A 451 -2.54 -16.99 3.52
N SER A 452 -1.50 -16.17 3.43
CA SER A 452 -1.07 -15.52 2.20
C SER A 452 -0.10 -16.41 1.42
N ILE A 453 0.18 -16.03 0.17
CA ILE A 453 1.18 -16.69 -0.68
C ILE A 453 2.35 -15.72 -0.81
N PHE A 454 3.57 -16.23 -0.73
CA PHE A 454 4.76 -15.41 -0.93
C PHE A 454 4.76 -14.76 -2.31
N THR A 455 4.72 -13.44 -2.32
CA THR A 455 4.85 -12.62 -3.54
C THR A 455 6.15 -11.83 -3.42
N PRO A 456 7.16 -12.07 -4.28
CA PRO A 456 8.41 -11.32 -4.23
C PRO A 456 8.14 -9.86 -4.58
N LYS A 457 8.57 -8.95 -3.70
CA LYS A 457 8.42 -7.51 -3.90
C LYS A 457 9.76 -6.90 -4.28
N SER A 458 9.72 -5.92 -5.18
CA SER A 458 10.86 -5.07 -5.52
C SER A 458 11.52 -4.50 -4.27
N HIS A 459 12.83 -4.25 -4.31
CA HIS A 459 13.58 -3.62 -3.21
C HIS A 459 13.57 -4.40 -1.89
N THR A 460 13.33 -5.71 -1.95
CA THR A 460 13.45 -6.62 -0.80
C THR A 460 14.60 -7.60 -1.01
N PRO A 461 15.28 -8.06 0.06
CA PRO A 461 16.27 -9.12 -0.06
C PRO A 461 15.79 -10.41 -0.75
N LEU A 462 14.48 -10.71 -0.76
CA LEU A 462 13.93 -11.89 -1.44
C LEU A 462 13.42 -11.61 -2.87
N GLN A 463 13.63 -10.42 -3.43
CA GLN A 463 13.13 -10.05 -4.77
C GLN A 463 13.67 -10.94 -5.91
N TRP A 464 14.80 -11.61 -5.68
CA TRP A 464 15.43 -12.52 -6.64
C TRP A 464 14.82 -13.92 -6.65
N ILE A 465 14.09 -14.29 -5.60
CA ILE A 465 13.46 -15.61 -5.50
C ILE A 465 12.07 -15.53 -6.11
N GLY A 466 11.72 -16.45 -7.00
CA GLY A 466 10.43 -16.53 -7.63
C GLY A 466 9.34 -17.06 -6.69
N GLN A 467 8.09 -16.66 -6.98
CA GLN A 467 6.92 -17.23 -6.34
C GLN A 467 6.76 -18.70 -6.78
N ARG A 468 6.38 -19.59 -5.87
CA ARG A 468 6.05 -20.98 -6.21
C ARG A 468 4.88 -21.06 -7.21
N ASP A 469 4.86 -22.10 -8.04
CA ASP A 469 3.79 -22.32 -9.01
C ASP A 469 2.43 -22.60 -8.36
N LEU A 470 1.36 -22.55 -9.17
CA LEU A 470 0.01 -22.81 -8.67
C LEU A 470 -0.17 -24.25 -8.18
N ASP A 471 0.53 -25.22 -8.75
CA ASP A 471 0.43 -26.62 -8.35
C ASP A 471 0.97 -26.82 -6.92
N TYR A 472 2.08 -26.16 -6.58
CA TYR A 472 2.59 -26.11 -5.22
C TYR A 472 1.57 -25.48 -4.27
N VAL A 473 1.01 -24.33 -4.63
CA VAL A 473 0.03 -23.62 -3.81
C VAL A 473 -1.19 -24.53 -3.55
N ASP A 474 -1.69 -25.22 -4.57
CA ASP A 474 -2.83 -26.12 -4.45
C ASP A 474 -2.56 -27.31 -3.53
N ARG A 475 -1.38 -27.93 -3.67
CA ARG A 475 -0.94 -28.99 -2.77
C ARG A 475 -0.82 -28.48 -1.34
N ALA A 476 -0.17 -27.34 -1.13
CA ALA A 476 0.04 -26.74 0.18
C ALA A 476 -1.30 -26.42 0.88
N GLN A 477 -2.22 -25.76 0.17
CA GLN A 477 -3.55 -25.47 0.71
C GLN A 477 -4.33 -26.76 1.04
N THR A 478 -4.20 -27.81 0.21
CA THR A 478 -4.86 -29.09 0.45
C THR A 478 -4.32 -29.80 1.69
N ILE A 479 -3.00 -29.81 1.87
CA ILE A 479 -2.34 -30.37 3.07
C ILE A 479 -2.87 -29.67 4.33
N ILE A 480 -2.90 -28.33 4.33
CA ILE A 480 -3.35 -27.53 5.47
C ILE A 480 -4.84 -27.74 5.76
N ARG A 481 -5.70 -27.75 4.73
CA ARG A 481 -7.14 -28.05 4.88
C ARG A 481 -7.36 -29.43 5.49
N ASN A 482 -6.59 -30.44 5.05
CA ASN A 482 -6.71 -31.80 5.57
C ASN A 482 -6.26 -31.88 7.04
N ALA A 483 -5.17 -31.21 7.40
CA ALA A 483 -4.68 -31.16 8.79
C ALA A 483 -5.66 -30.47 9.77
N ALA A 484 -6.52 -29.58 9.26
CA ALA A 484 -7.54 -28.87 10.04
C ALA A 484 -8.87 -29.63 10.20
N ARG A 485 -9.06 -30.76 9.52
CA ARG A 485 -10.31 -31.54 9.63
C ARG A 485 -10.57 -31.95 11.08
N GLY A 486 -11.80 -31.74 11.55
CA GLY A 486 -12.22 -32.05 12.91
C GLY A 486 -11.91 -30.97 13.96
N LYS A 487 -11.08 -29.97 13.66
CA LYS A 487 -10.72 -28.87 14.58
C LYS A 487 -11.66 -27.68 14.43
N ARG A 488 -12.87 -27.79 15.00
CA ARG A 488 -13.96 -26.80 14.82
C ARG A 488 -13.64 -25.38 15.32
N HIS A 489 -12.71 -25.23 16.26
CA HIS A 489 -12.26 -23.94 16.79
C HIS A 489 -11.20 -23.25 15.91
N ILE A 490 -10.79 -23.87 14.79
CA ILE A 490 -9.83 -23.30 13.84
C ILE A 490 -10.55 -22.99 12.54
N LYS A 491 -10.58 -21.71 12.16
CA LYS A 491 -11.10 -21.27 10.86
C LYS A 491 -9.94 -20.84 9.97
N ILE A 492 -9.81 -21.44 8.79
CA ILE A 492 -8.73 -21.14 7.84
C ILE A 492 -9.28 -20.34 6.66
N SER A 493 -8.55 -19.28 6.29
CA SER A 493 -8.78 -18.48 5.10
C SER A 493 -7.52 -18.44 4.25
N PHE A 494 -7.65 -18.66 2.94
CA PHE A 494 -6.54 -18.59 1.99
C PHE A 494 -6.71 -17.36 1.10
N HIS A 495 -5.60 -16.74 0.72
CA HIS A 495 -5.60 -15.76 -0.36
C HIS A 495 -5.91 -16.43 -1.71
N ASN A 496 -6.54 -15.68 -2.61
CA ASN A 496 -6.83 -16.14 -3.96
C ASN A 496 -5.50 -16.37 -4.73
N ARG A 497 -5.25 -17.62 -5.14
CA ARG A 497 -4.01 -18.04 -5.81
C ARG A 497 -3.78 -17.31 -7.14
N HIS A 498 -4.86 -17.06 -7.89
CA HIS A 498 -4.78 -16.40 -9.18
C HIS A 498 -4.47 -14.91 -9.02
N ARG A 499 -5.07 -14.25 -8.01
CA ARG A 499 -4.74 -12.86 -7.65
C ARG A 499 -3.29 -12.74 -7.25
N SER A 500 -2.79 -13.64 -6.40
CA SER A 500 -1.39 -13.61 -5.97
C SER A 500 -0.40 -13.81 -7.13
N ARG A 501 -0.73 -14.65 -8.12
CA ARG A 501 0.09 -14.79 -9.35
C ARG A 501 0.08 -13.51 -10.19
N VAL A 502 -1.09 -12.89 -10.40
CA VAL A 502 -1.19 -11.60 -11.10
C VAL A 502 -0.38 -10.54 -10.36
N GLU A 503 -0.52 -10.46 -9.04
CA GLU A 503 0.26 -9.55 -8.19
C GLU A 503 1.76 -9.79 -8.33
N ALA A 504 2.23 -11.04 -8.40
CA ALA A 504 3.64 -11.36 -8.61
C ALA A 504 4.14 -10.92 -10.01
N VAL A 505 3.34 -11.11 -11.06
CA VAL A 505 3.66 -10.62 -12.41
C VAL A 505 3.79 -9.10 -12.41
N LEU A 506 2.84 -8.39 -11.78
CA LEU A 506 2.87 -6.92 -11.73
C LEU A 506 3.99 -6.40 -10.83
N ALA A 507 4.23 -7.02 -9.67
CA ALA A 507 5.24 -6.60 -8.70
C ALA A 507 6.67 -6.77 -9.22
N ARG A 508 6.88 -7.73 -10.12
CA ARG A 508 8.17 -8.02 -10.77
C ARG A 508 8.24 -7.57 -12.23
N GLY A 509 7.17 -6.96 -12.73
CA GLY A 509 7.01 -6.60 -14.13
C GLY A 509 7.90 -5.44 -14.56
N ASP A 510 8.28 -5.45 -15.83
CA ASP A 510 8.89 -4.30 -16.51
C ASP A 510 7.87 -3.58 -17.42
N ARG A 511 8.30 -2.53 -18.12
CA ARG A 511 7.46 -1.74 -19.02
C ARG A 511 6.72 -2.51 -20.11
N ARG A 512 7.14 -3.74 -20.45
CA ARG A 512 6.39 -4.60 -21.39
C ARG A 512 5.08 -5.13 -20.81
N VAL A 513 4.95 -5.17 -19.49
CA VAL A 513 3.71 -5.58 -18.81
C VAL A 513 2.61 -4.53 -18.95
N GLY A 514 2.97 -3.26 -19.17
CA GLY A 514 2.01 -2.17 -19.30
C GLY A 514 0.94 -2.38 -20.38
N PRO A 515 1.30 -2.68 -21.64
CA PRO A 515 0.33 -3.01 -22.67
C PRO A 515 -0.63 -4.16 -22.31
N ALA A 516 -0.13 -5.20 -21.62
CA ALA A 516 -0.97 -6.29 -21.13
C ALA A 516 -1.95 -5.80 -20.06
N LEU A 517 -1.50 -4.98 -19.11
CA LEU A 517 -2.36 -4.37 -18.10
C LEU A 517 -3.49 -3.53 -18.74
N GLN A 518 -3.18 -2.72 -19.75
CA GLN A 518 -4.18 -1.95 -20.49
C GLN A 518 -5.17 -2.85 -21.25
N HIS A 519 -4.71 -3.96 -21.81
CA HIS A 519 -5.59 -4.93 -22.45
C HIS A 519 -6.48 -5.66 -21.43
N ALA A 520 -5.96 -6.01 -20.25
CA ALA A 520 -6.76 -6.59 -19.17
C ALA A 520 -7.90 -5.65 -18.74
N TRP A 521 -7.61 -4.35 -18.62
CA TRP A 521 -8.63 -3.33 -18.37
C TRP A 521 -9.68 -3.27 -19.49
N LYS A 522 -9.28 -3.31 -20.77
CA LYS A 522 -10.22 -3.38 -21.92
C LYS A 522 -11.13 -4.62 -21.88
N LEU A 523 -10.66 -5.72 -21.32
CA LEU A 523 -11.45 -6.94 -21.11
C LEU A 523 -12.39 -6.84 -19.90
N GLY A 524 -12.29 -5.79 -19.09
CA GLY A 524 -13.16 -5.52 -17.95
C GLY A 524 -12.49 -5.65 -16.58
N ALA A 525 -11.16 -5.81 -16.50
CA ALA A 525 -10.44 -5.81 -15.22
C ALA A 525 -10.51 -4.42 -14.57
N ARG A 526 -11.11 -4.36 -13.38
CA ARG A 526 -11.26 -3.16 -12.54
C ARG A 526 -11.63 -3.61 -11.12
N PHE A 527 -11.18 -2.89 -10.10
CA PHE A 527 -11.34 -3.27 -8.70
C PHE A 527 -10.84 -4.68 -8.39
N ASP A 528 -9.72 -5.08 -8.99
CA ASP A 528 -9.21 -6.46 -8.96
C ASP A 528 -8.71 -6.93 -7.57
N ALA A 529 -8.65 -6.01 -6.60
CA ALA A 529 -8.41 -6.30 -5.19
C ALA A 529 -9.64 -6.87 -4.45
N TRP A 530 -10.85 -6.66 -4.99
CA TRP A 530 -12.12 -7.09 -4.42
C TRP A 530 -12.53 -8.44 -5.01
N GLU A 531 -13.04 -9.35 -4.19
CA GLU A 531 -13.31 -10.74 -4.63
C GLU A 531 -14.44 -10.80 -5.63
N GLU A 532 -15.45 -9.95 -5.47
CA GLU A 532 -16.64 -9.86 -6.31
C GLU A 532 -16.39 -9.38 -7.74
N THR A 533 -15.26 -8.72 -8.00
CA THR A 533 -14.91 -8.14 -9.30
C THR A 533 -13.64 -8.73 -9.91
N PHE A 534 -12.91 -9.56 -9.17
CA PHE A 534 -11.66 -10.14 -9.67
C PHE A 534 -11.91 -11.31 -10.64
N HIS A 535 -11.60 -11.08 -11.91
CA HIS A 535 -11.69 -12.08 -12.97
C HIS A 535 -10.29 -12.37 -13.55
N PRO A 536 -9.62 -13.45 -13.12
CA PRO A 536 -8.24 -13.72 -13.51
C PRO A 536 -8.04 -13.94 -15.01
N ASP A 537 -9.08 -14.40 -15.72
CA ASP A 537 -9.04 -14.63 -17.16
C ASP A 537 -8.78 -13.36 -17.97
N HIS A 538 -9.19 -12.17 -17.45
CA HIS A 538 -8.86 -10.89 -18.10
C HIS A 538 -7.35 -10.69 -18.17
N TYR A 539 -6.62 -11.01 -17.10
CA TYR A 539 -5.17 -10.90 -17.06
C TYR A 539 -4.49 -11.98 -17.90
N TYR A 540 -4.95 -13.24 -17.83
CA TYR A 540 -4.29 -14.32 -18.59
C TYR A 540 -4.41 -14.12 -20.09
N ARG A 541 -5.60 -13.76 -20.59
CA ARG A 541 -5.80 -13.41 -22.00
C ARG A 541 -4.97 -12.21 -22.43
N ALA A 542 -4.86 -11.20 -21.56
CA ALA A 542 -4.10 -10.00 -21.87
C ALA A 542 -2.58 -10.22 -21.90
N ILE A 543 -2.06 -11.04 -20.98
CA ILE A 543 -0.65 -11.42 -20.96
C ILE A 543 -0.31 -12.28 -22.19
N GLU A 544 -1.16 -13.24 -22.53
CA GLU A 544 -1.03 -14.05 -23.75
C GLU A 544 -1.07 -13.19 -25.02
N HIS A 545 -2.02 -12.26 -25.13
CA HIS A 545 -2.13 -11.32 -26.24
C HIS A 545 -0.86 -10.44 -26.38
N ALA A 546 -0.22 -10.09 -25.27
CA ALA A 546 1.04 -9.34 -25.27
C ALA A 546 2.28 -10.20 -25.59
N GLY A 547 2.12 -11.51 -25.83
CA GLY A 547 3.23 -12.43 -26.06
C GLY A 547 4.13 -12.62 -24.84
N LEU A 548 3.59 -12.40 -23.65
CA LEU A 548 4.33 -12.50 -22.38
C LEU A 548 4.02 -13.83 -21.70
N ASP A 549 4.98 -14.32 -20.91
CA ASP A 549 4.81 -15.50 -20.08
C ASP A 549 4.67 -15.09 -18.59
N PRO A 550 3.54 -15.42 -17.91
CA PRO A 550 3.42 -15.20 -16.47
C PRO A 550 4.55 -15.85 -15.66
N ALA A 551 5.06 -17.01 -16.07
CA ALA A 551 6.09 -17.73 -15.32
C ALA A 551 7.46 -17.03 -15.37
N PHE A 552 7.79 -16.39 -16.50
CA PHE A 552 8.97 -15.54 -16.65
C PHE A 552 9.07 -14.44 -15.58
N TYR A 553 7.92 -13.84 -15.21
CA TYR A 553 7.86 -12.77 -14.20
C TYR A 553 7.60 -13.32 -12.79
N ALA A 554 6.62 -14.20 -12.61
CA ALA A 554 6.20 -14.65 -11.28
C ALA A 554 7.13 -15.73 -10.70
N HIS A 555 7.47 -16.76 -11.48
CA HIS A 555 8.00 -18.02 -10.96
C HIS A 555 9.52 -18.19 -11.07
N ARG A 556 10.16 -17.52 -12.03
CA ARG A 556 11.60 -17.61 -12.22
C ARG A 556 12.37 -16.97 -11.05
N ASN A 557 13.47 -17.62 -10.64
CA ASN A 557 14.52 -16.99 -9.84
C ASN A 557 15.39 -16.10 -10.75
N ILE A 558 15.61 -14.84 -10.39
CA ILE A 558 16.47 -13.93 -11.14
C ILE A 558 17.87 -14.02 -10.54
N HIS A 559 18.87 -14.35 -11.36
CA HIS A 559 20.25 -14.42 -10.89
C HIS A 559 20.70 -13.06 -10.32
N PRO A 560 21.38 -13.01 -9.15
CA PRO A 560 21.82 -11.77 -8.48
C PRO A 560 22.52 -10.72 -9.37
N ASP A 561 23.30 -11.18 -10.35
CA ASP A 561 24.05 -10.32 -11.27
C ASP A 561 23.20 -9.74 -12.41
N ARG A 562 21.93 -10.15 -12.55
CA ARG A 562 21.04 -9.61 -13.57
C ARG A 562 20.50 -8.25 -13.15
N ALA A 563 20.25 -7.42 -14.15
CA ALA A 563 19.57 -6.15 -13.96
C ALA A 563 18.09 -6.40 -13.62
N LEU A 564 17.58 -5.68 -12.63
CA LEU A 564 16.16 -5.67 -12.26
C LEU A 564 15.46 -4.47 -12.90
N PRO A 565 14.13 -4.55 -13.16
CA PRO A 565 13.37 -3.45 -13.74
C PRO A 565 13.50 -2.13 -12.97
N TRP A 566 13.70 -2.21 -11.66
CA TRP A 566 13.79 -1.08 -10.74
C TRP A 566 15.23 -0.76 -10.28
N ASP A 567 16.27 -1.32 -10.90
CA ASP A 567 17.67 -1.09 -10.46
C ASP A 567 18.13 0.38 -10.59
N HIS A 568 17.47 1.17 -11.45
CA HIS A 568 17.71 2.60 -11.61
C HIS A 568 17.05 3.45 -10.50
N LEU A 569 16.32 2.82 -9.58
CA LEU A 569 15.58 3.45 -8.48
C LEU A 569 16.16 3.01 -7.13
N GLN A 570 16.32 3.95 -6.20
CA GLN A 570 16.86 3.69 -4.86
C GLN A 570 15.95 4.21 -3.73
N PRO A 571 14.78 3.58 -3.51
CA PRO A 571 13.91 3.84 -2.35
C PRO A 571 14.30 3.04 -1.10
N ALA A 572 15.18 2.04 -1.23
CA ALA A 572 15.59 1.14 -0.17
C ALA A 572 17.12 1.18 0.03
N PRO A 573 17.68 0.46 1.02
CA PRO A 573 19.13 0.26 1.11
C PRO A 573 19.71 -0.23 -0.23
N GLN A 574 20.97 0.11 -0.51
CA GLN A 574 21.65 -0.25 -1.75
C GLN A 574 21.54 -1.75 -2.09
N LYS A 575 21.55 -2.08 -3.40
CA LYS A 575 21.47 -3.47 -3.90
C LYS A 575 22.47 -4.41 -3.22
N SER A 576 23.69 -3.94 -2.92
CA SER A 576 24.72 -4.68 -2.17
C SER A 576 24.25 -5.14 -0.78
N VAL A 577 23.54 -4.29 -0.04
CA VAL A 577 22.97 -4.63 1.28
C VAL A 577 21.86 -5.67 1.14
N GLN A 578 21.02 -5.54 0.13
CA GLN A 578 19.94 -6.49 -0.15
C GLN A 578 20.50 -7.86 -0.55
N LEU A 579 21.55 -7.90 -1.39
CA LEU A 579 22.27 -9.12 -1.77
C LEU A 579 22.94 -9.79 -0.59
N HIS A 580 23.58 -9.02 0.30
CA HIS A 580 24.15 -9.57 1.53
C HIS A 580 23.07 -10.27 2.37
N GLN A 581 21.88 -9.68 2.48
CA GLN A 581 20.76 -10.31 3.19
C GLN A 581 20.19 -11.53 2.45
N LEU A 582 20.17 -11.53 1.12
CA LEU A 582 19.84 -12.71 0.32
C LEU A 582 20.82 -13.85 0.62
N HIS A 583 22.13 -13.62 0.52
CA HIS A 583 23.14 -14.66 0.76
C HIS A 583 23.01 -15.27 2.16
N ARG A 584 22.76 -14.45 3.19
CA ARG A 584 22.46 -14.96 4.54
C ARG A 584 21.21 -15.84 4.61
N ALA A 585 20.21 -15.61 3.77
CA ALA A 585 19.05 -16.49 3.66
C ALA A 585 19.41 -17.79 2.94
N LEU A 586 20.17 -17.72 1.84
CA LEU A 586 20.59 -18.88 1.05
C LEU A 586 21.49 -19.83 1.84
N ASP A 587 22.39 -19.30 2.68
CA ASP A 587 23.28 -20.11 3.52
C ASP A 587 22.52 -20.93 4.58
N LEU A 588 21.27 -20.57 4.89
CA LEU A 588 20.37 -21.32 5.80
C LEU A 588 19.51 -22.36 5.06
N ILE A 589 19.42 -22.27 3.73
CA ILE A 589 18.62 -23.18 2.91
C ILE A 589 19.52 -24.34 2.47
N PRO A 590 19.14 -25.61 2.69
CA PRO A 590 19.85 -26.75 2.11
C PRO A 590 19.96 -26.58 0.58
N ASP A 591 21.18 -26.63 0.04
CA ASP A 591 21.49 -26.36 -1.37
C ASP A 591 21.00 -24.99 -1.89
N GLY A 592 20.84 -24.00 -0.99
CA GLY A 592 20.28 -22.69 -1.33
C GLY A 592 21.05 -21.92 -2.41
N ARG A 593 22.36 -22.17 -2.54
CA ARG A 593 23.19 -21.57 -3.60
C ARG A 593 22.86 -22.12 -4.99
N ASN A 594 22.26 -23.30 -5.08
CA ASN A 594 21.81 -23.92 -6.33
C ASN A 594 20.46 -23.37 -6.79
N LEU A 595 19.81 -22.48 -6.03
CA LEU A 595 18.55 -21.84 -6.47
C LEU A 595 18.74 -20.94 -7.71
N PHE A 596 19.97 -20.56 -8.03
CA PHE A 596 20.31 -19.69 -9.17
C PHE A 596 21.22 -20.36 -10.20
N SER A 597 21.57 -21.63 -10.01
CA SER A 597 22.46 -22.39 -10.90
C SER A 597 21.77 -22.90 -12.16
#